data_AF-A0A2T0KBJ7-F1
#
_entry.id   AF-A0A2T0KBJ7-F1
#
_cell.length_a   1.000
_cell.length_b   1.000
_cell.length_c   1.000
_cell.angle_alpha   90.00
_cell.angle_beta   90.00
_cell.angle_gamma   90.00
#
_symmetry.space_group_name_H-M   'P 1'
#
loop_
_entity.id
_entity.type
_entity.pdbx_description
1 polymer ?
#
loop_
_entity_poly.entity_id
_entity_poly.type
_entity_poly.pdbx_seq_one_letter_code
_entity_poly.pdbx_strand_id
1 'polypeptide(L)'
;MDAWIAEFRLSITRALAEQLATTLNPLSPAILGPAALSKVDARPGVYVLFVAWKRVYVGKAASNLRTRLEQHYRKLSGRTGITMSDVRFTCVYVDEDLDAAAPEKLLIKKYRLDDTIPWNTNGFGNKDPGRNRDRSVVKAQHFDALYTIDLGYQLSVPFTVWSVADLLDWLKRELPYLLRYENKNKSHLTELKHTRIELPDIELTAAELLIATIDALSPGWQATALPGYVILYKEETSYDSALLWWSRKDHGTALETRGPQRFDAGEVEMADQGDLLE
;
A
#
# COMPACT_ATOMS: atom_id res chain seq x y z
N MET A 1 -31.20 -41.58 -8.66
CA MET A 1 -31.06 -41.04 -7.29
C MET A 1 -32.47 -40.82 -6.79
N ASP A 2 -32.89 -41.62 -5.82
CA ASP A 2 -34.27 -41.64 -5.33
C ASP A 2 -34.59 -40.41 -4.48
N ALA A 3 -35.84 -39.93 -4.54
CA ALA A 3 -36.30 -38.64 -3.99
C ALA A 3 -36.45 -38.57 -2.46
N TRP A 4 -35.92 -39.56 -1.72
CA TRP A 4 -36.09 -39.71 -0.26
C TRP A 4 -34.78 -40.00 0.48
N ILE A 5 -33.63 -39.98 -0.20
CA ILE A 5 -32.30 -40.13 0.43
C ILE A 5 -31.60 -38.78 0.40
N ALA A 6 -31.19 -38.29 1.57
CA ALA A 6 -30.40 -37.07 1.72
C ALA A 6 -29.14 -37.35 2.54
N GLU A 7 -28.01 -36.80 2.11
CA GLU A 7 -26.75 -36.82 2.84
C GLU A 7 -26.64 -35.56 3.71
N PHE A 8 -26.48 -35.75 5.03
CA PHE A 8 -26.19 -34.67 5.95
C PHE A 8 -24.68 -34.55 6.16
N ARG A 9 -24.12 -33.35 5.96
CA ARG A 9 -22.74 -33.02 6.32
C ARG A 9 -22.69 -31.77 7.18
N LEU A 10 -22.15 -31.90 8.39
CA LEU A 10 -21.83 -30.75 9.24
C LEU A 10 -20.59 -30.05 8.69
N SER A 11 -20.73 -28.78 8.29
CA SER A 11 -19.62 -27.95 7.84
C SER A 11 -19.47 -26.75 8.77
N ILE A 12 -18.53 -26.86 9.71
CA ILE A 12 -18.19 -25.79 10.67
C ILE A 12 -17.74 -24.53 9.91
N THR A 13 -16.95 -24.69 8.85
CA THR A 13 -16.45 -23.60 8.02
C THR A 13 -17.55 -22.88 7.27
N ARG A 14 -18.55 -23.60 6.71
CA ARG A 14 -19.70 -22.95 6.06
C ARG A 14 -20.55 -22.19 7.06
N ALA A 15 -20.85 -22.80 8.21
CA ALA A 15 -21.61 -22.16 9.28
C ALA A 15 -20.92 -20.89 9.79
N LEU A 16 -19.60 -20.92 10.00
CA LEU A 16 -18.82 -19.75 10.40
C LEU A 16 -18.86 -18.63 9.34
N ALA A 17 -18.73 -18.98 8.05
CA ALA A 17 -18.82 -18.03 6.94
C ALA A 17 -20.20 -17.35 6.88
N GLU A 18 -21.26 -18.13 7.09
CA GLU A 18 -22.64 -17.65 7.14
C GLU A 18 -22.87 -16.73 8.33
N GLN A 19 -22.39 -17.10 9.52
CA GLN A 19 -22.48 -16.28 10.72
C GLN A 19 -21.71 -14.97 10.56
N LEU A 20 -20.45 -14.99 10.08
CA LEU A 20 -19.66 -13.77 9.85
C LEU A 20 -20.36 -12.82 8.87
N ALA A 21 -20.87 -13.35 7.75
CA ALA A 21 -21.63 -12.54 6.79
C ALA A 21 -22.91 -11.98 7.42
N THR A 22 -23.62 -12.77 8.21
CA THR A 22 -24.84 -12.33 8.91
C THR A 22 -24.56 -11.25 9.94
N THR A 23 -23.42 -11.33 10.65
CA THR A 23 -22.98 -10.30 11.60
C THR A 23 -22.54 -9.02 10.90
N LEU A 24 -21.90 -9.12 9.73
CA LEU A 24 -21.44 -7.96 8.96
C LEU A 24 -22.57 -7.23 8.22
N ASN A 25 -23.56 -7.96 7.69
CA ASN A 25 -24.64 -7.41 6.85
C ASN A 25 -25.43 -6.24 7.46
N PRO A 26 -25.83 -6.24 8.75
CA PRO A 26 -26.59 -5.13 9.33
C PRO A 26 -25.72 -3.91 9.68
N LEU A 27 -24.39 -4.02 9.61
CA LEU A 27 -23.50 -2.92 9.98
C LEU A 27 -23.53 -1.82 8.93
N SER A 28 -23.63 -0.57 9.38
CA SER A 28 -23.47 0.60 8.50
C SER A 28 -21.97 0.90 8.33
N PRO A 29 -21.44 0.95 7.09
CA PRO A 29 -20.04 1.28 6.84
C PRO A 29 -19.64 2.68 7.33
N ALA A 30 -18.66 2.74 8.23
CA ALA A 30 -18.06 3.97 8.73
C ALA A 30 -17.00 4.49 7.74
N ILE A 31 -16.80 5.81 7.68
CA ILE A 31 -15.70 6.39 6.88
C ILE A 31 -14.36 5.89 7.46
N LEU A 32 -13.48 5.42 6.57
CA LEU A 32 -12.12 5.03 6.97
C LEU A 32 -11.31 6.31 7.23
N GLY A 33 -11.19 6.68 8.51
CA GLY A 33 -10.46 7.87 8.91
C GLY A 33 -10.24 7.95 10.43
N PRO A 34 -9.42 8.92 10.90
CA PRO A 34 -8.94 8.95 12.28
C PRO A 34 -10.05 8.88 13.34
N ALA A 35 -11.17 9.56 13.09
CA ALA A 35 -12.31 9.61 14.02
C ALA A 35 -13.02 8.26 14.21
N ALA A 36 -13.06 7.41 13.18
CA ALA A 36 -13.61 6.07 13.28
C ALA A 36 -12.57 5.07 13.81
N LEU A 37 -11.31 5.19 13.35
CA LEU A 37 -10.22 4.31 13.74
C LEU A 37 -9.90 4.38 15.24
N SER A 38 -10.01 5.56 15.85
CA SER A 38 -9.82 5.73 17.30
C SER A 38 -10.82 4.94 18.16
N LYS A 39 -11.96 4.56 17.57
CA LYS A 39 -13.02 3.77 18.23
C LYS A 39 -12.91 2.27 17.98
N VAL A 40 -12.01 1.83 17.10
CA VAL A 40 -11.75 0.40 16.84
C VAL A 40 -10.82 -0.13 17.93
N ASP A 41 -11.14 -1.26 18.53
CA ASP A 41 -10.31 -1.91 19.54
C ASP A 41 -9.09 -2.56 18.89
N ALA A 42 -7.96 -2.52 19.60
CA ALA A 42 -6.72 -3.19 19.21
C ALA A 42 -6.82 -4.70 19.52
N ARG A 43 -7.65 -5.41 18.75
CA ARG A 43 -7.94 -6.84 18.90
C ARG A 43 -7.99 -7.55 17.54
N PRO A 44 -7.91 -8.90 17.52
CA PRO A 44 -8.09 -9.68 16.30
C PRO A 44 -9.47 -9.47 15.67
N GLY A 45 -9.56 -9.60 14.35
CA GLY A 45 -10.83 -9.47 13.66
C GLY A 45 -10.73 -9.50 12.14
N VAL A 46 -11.91 -9.38 11.53
CA VAL A 46 -12.10 -9.35 10.08
C VAL A 46 -12.80 -8.05 9.70
N TYR A 47 -12.42 -7.48 8.55
CA TYR A 47 -12.98 -6.24 8.04
C TYR A 47 -13.28 -6.33 6.55
N VAL A 48 -14.19 -5.46 6.11
CA VAL A 48 -14.54 -5.27 4.71
C VAL A 48 -14.32 -3.80 4.39
N LEU A 49 -13.62 -3.52 3.29
CA LEU A 49 -13.46 -2.17 2.75
C LEU A 49 -14.44 -1.95 1.60
N PHE A 50 -14.90 -0.71 1.51
CA PHE A 50 -15.81 -0.24 0.48
C PHE A 50 -15.26 1.05 -0.14
N VAL A 51 -15.49 1.23 -1.43
CA VAL A 51 -15.28 2.49 -2.15
C VAL A 51 -16.58 2.82 -2.86
N ALA A 52 -17.10 4.03 -2.66
CA ALA A 52 -18.38 4.46 -3.23
C ALA A 52 -19.50 3.41 -3.01
N TRP A 53 -19.60 2.89 -1.78
CA TRP A 53 -20.55 1.86 -1.33
C TRP A 53 -20.41 0.47 -1.96
N LYS A 54 -19.43 0.25 -2.84
CA LYS A 54 -19.12 -1.07 -3.38
C LYS A 54 -18.08 -1.74 -2.51
N ARG A 55 -18.33 -3.00 -2.12
CA ARG A 55 -17.28 -3.83 -1.51
C ARG A 55 -16.11 -3.92 -2.48
N VAL A 56 -14.90 -3.79 -1.95
CA VAL A 56 -13.67 -3.89 -2.75
C VAL A 56 -12.66 -4.87 -2.17
N TYR A 57 -12.63 -5.02 -0.85
CA TYR A 57 -11.65 -5.85 -0.16
C TYR A 57 -12.23 -6.47 1.12
N VAL A 58 -11.81 -7.69 1.43
CA VAL A 58 -11.94 -8.31 2.75
C VAL A 58 -10.54 -8.59 3.26
N GLY A 59 -10.29 -8.32 4.53
CA GLY A 59 -9.02 -8.67 5.15
C GLY A 59 -9.20 -9.07 6.60
N LYS A 60 -8.13 -9.62 7.18
CA LYS A 60 -8.04 -9.89 8.62
C LYS A 60 -6.89 -9.16 9.29
N ALA A 61 -6.96 -9.12 10.61
CA ALA A 61 -5.85 -8.81 11.49
C ALA A 61 -5.81 -9.87 12.60
N ALA A 62 -4.68 -10.56 12.75
CA ALA A 62 -4.53 -11.64 13.72
C ALA A 62 -4.40 -11.13 15.17
N SER A 63 -3.93 -9.90 15.37
CA SER A 63 -3.68 -9.33 16.70
C SER A 63 -4.27 -7.93 16.87
N ASN A 64 -4.16 -7.07 15.84
CA ASN A 64 -4.54 -5.67 15.97
C ASN A 64 -5.24 -5.13 14.72
N LEU A 65 -6.57 -5.13 14.77
CA LEU A 65 -7.43 -4.63 13.71
C LEU A 65 -7.27 -3.12 13.48
N ARG A 66 -7.14 -2.32 14.55
CA ARG A 66 -6.92 -0.87 14.45
C ARG A 66 -5.69 -0.58 13.60
N THR A 67 -4.54 -1.16 13.94
CA THR A 67 -3.29 -0.94 13.22
C THR A 67 -3.38 -1.38 11.76
N ARG A 68 -4.05 -2.50 11.47
CA ARG A 68 -4.23 -2.95 10.08
C ARG A 68 -5.10 -1.99 9.26
N LEU A 69 -6.16 -1.43 9.85
CA LEU A 69 -7.00 -0.44 9.19
C LEU A 69 -6.29 0.91 9.04
N GLU A 70 -5.46 1.32 10.01
CA GLU A 70 -4.59 2.51 9.91
C GLU A 70 -3.58 2.38 8.76
N GLN A 71 -2.99 1.19 8.58
CA GLN A 71 -2.12 0.91 7.43
C GLN A 71 -2.86 1.08 6.10
N HIS A 72 -4.10 0.59 6.01
CA HIS A 72 -4.92 0.77 4.80
C HIS A 72 -5.33 2.22 4.59
N TYR A 73 -5.74 2.93 5.64
CA TYR A 73 -6.04 4.35 5.60
C TYR A 73 -4.85 5.12 5.02
N ARG A 74 -3.66 4.90 5.58
CA ARG A 74 -2.43 5.53 5.14
C ARG A 74 -2.08 5.16 3.69
N LYS A 75 -2.18 3.88 3.31
CA LYS A 75 -1.88 3.44 1.94
C LYS A 75 -2.81 4.11 0.93
N LEU A 76 -4.11 4.21 1.24
CA LEU A 76 -5.14 4.73 0.35
C LEU A 76 -5.11 6.25 0.26
N SER A 77 -4.76 6.96 1.35
CA SER A 77 -4.65 8.43 1.35
C SER A 77 -3.53 8.94 0.45
N GLY A 78 -2.59 8.07 0.08
CA GLY A 78 -1.49 8.38 -0.83
C GLY A 78 -1.71 7.98 -2.27
N ARG A 79 -2.94 7.64 -2.68
CA ARG A 79 -3.23 7.15 -4.04
C ARG A 79 -4.00 8.15 -4.88
N THR A 80 -3.62 8.23 -6.14
CA THR A 80 -4.43 8.87 -7.17
C THR A 80 -5.65 8.00 -7.49
N GLY A 81 -6.77 8.64 -7.86
CA GLY A 81 -8.00 7.95 -8.22
C GLY A 81 -8.81 7.41 -7.04
N ILE A 82 -8.41 7.68 -5.79
CA ILE A 82 -9.15 7.31 -4.58
C ILE A 82 -9.48 8.57 -3.79
N THR A 83 -10.78 8.80 -3.54
CA THR A 83 -11.23 9.88 -2.66
C THR A 83 -11.50 9.32 -1.28
N MET A 84 -10.75 9.74 -0.27
CA MET A 84 -10.83 9.16 1.09
C MET A 84 -12.20 9.32 1.76
N SER A 85 -12.99 10.34 1.40
CA SER A 85 -14.36 10.49 1.90
C SER A 85 -15.31 9.38 1.43
N ASP A 86 -14.95 8.68 0.35
CA ASP A 86 -15.73 7.57 -0.23
C ASP A 86 -15.25 6.20 0.26
N VAL A 87 -14.12 6.15 0.97
CA VAL A 87 -13.56 4.91 1.53
C VAL A 87 -14.23 4.63 2.87
N ARG A 88 -14.80 3.44 3.00
CA ARG A 88 -15.52 3.01 4.20
C ARG A 88 -15.09 1.62 4.63
N PHE A 89 -15.38 1.30 5.89
CA PHE A 89 -15.17 -0.04 6.42
C PHE A 89 -16.28 -0.48 7.37
N THR A 90 -16.43 -1.80 7.46
CA THR A 90 -17.12 -2.49 8.56
C THR A 90 -16.17 -3.53 9.12
N CYS A 91 -16.29 -3.86 10.40
CA CYS A 91 -15.48 -4.90 11.01
C CYS A 91 -16.21 -5.67 12.09
N VAL A 92 -15.71 -6.88 12.33
CA VAL A 92 -16.15 -7.75 13.42
C VAL A 92 -14.91 -8.27 14.15
N TYR A 93 -14.96 -8.28 15.48
CA TYR A 93 -13.93 -8.94 16.27
C TYR A 93 -14.15 -10.44 16.22
N VAL A 94 -13.04 -11.17 16.22
CA VAL A 94 -13.02 -12.63 16.19
C VAL A 94 -12.14 -13.07 17.35
N ASP A 95 -12.60 -14.03 18.15
CA ASP A 95 -11.78 -14.59 19.22
C ASP A 95 -10.54 -15.28 18.65
N GLU A 96 -9.43 -15.23 19.38
CA GLU A 96 -8.11 -15.71 18.91
C GLU A 96 -8.15 -17.17 18.45
N ASP A 97 -8.93 -18.01 19.14
CA ASP A 97 -9.10 -19.43 18.81
C ASP A 97 -9.77 -19.68 17.44
N LEU A 98 -10.46 -18.67 16.88
CA LEU A 98 -11.13 -18.75 15.58
C LEU A 98 -10.25 -18.28 14.41
N ASP A 99 -9.04 -17.73 14.64
CA ASP A 99 -8.14 -17.34 13.54
C ASP A 99 -7.66 -18.57 12.74
N ALA A 100 -7.52 -19.72 13.41
CA ALA A 100 -7.19 -21.01 12.80
C ALA A 100 -8.20 -21.44 11.72
N ALA A 101 -9.44 -20.96 11.77
CA ALA A 101 -10.48 -21.25 10.78
C ALA A 101 -10.37 -20.39 9.51
N ALA A 102 -9.39 -19.48 9.42
CA ALA A 102 -9.19 -18.55 8.32
C ALA A 102 -10.48 -17.81 7.89
N PRO A 103 -11.12 -17.06 8.81
CA PRO A 103 -12.45 -16.47 8.61
C PRO A 103 -12.53 -15.54 7.39
N GLU A 104 -11.43 -14.86 7.08
CA GLU A 104 -11.27 -14.05 5.85
C GLU A 104 -11.41 -14.89 4.58
N LYS A 105 -10.72 -16.05 4.48
CA LYS A 105 -10.76 -16.91 3.30
C LYS A 105 -12.18 -17.40 3.01
N LEU A 106 -12.94 -17.66 4.08
CA LEU A 106 -14.34 -18.04 3.99
C LEU A 106 -15.22 -16.91 3.42
N LEU A 107 -15.04 -15.68 3.90
CA LEU A 107 -15.73 -14.51 3.36
C LEU A 107 -15.31 -14.20 1.91
N ILE A 108 -14.02 -14.30 1.58
CA ILE A 108 -13.52 -14.13 0.21
C ILE A 108 -14.19 -15.13 -0.71
N LYS A 109 -14.21 -16.41 -0.35
CA LYS A 109 -14.86 -17.46 -1.16
C LYS A 109 -16.34 -17.15 -1.37
N LYS A 110 -17.03 -16.65 -0.33
CA LYS A 110 -18.44 -16.27 -0.42
C LYS A 110 -18.66 -15.07 -1.35
N TYR A 111 -17.90 -13.99 -1.18
CA TYR A 111 -18.11 -12.74 -1.95
C TYR A 111 -17.54 -12.77 -3.37
N ARG A 112 -16.63 -13.70 -3.68
CA ARG A 112 -16.17 -13.93 -5.07
C ARG A 112 -17.28 -14.40 -6.00
N LEU A 113 -18.30 -15.07 -5.49
CA LEU A 113 -19.44 -15.50 -6.30
C LEU A 113 -20.20 -14.32 -6.92
N ASP A 114 -20.11 -13.14 -6.29
CA ASP A 114 -20.79 -11.92 -6.72
C ASP A 114 -19.82 -10.88 -7.35
N ASP A 115 -18.54 -11.25 -7.54
CA ASP A 115 -17.44 -10.37 -8.02
C ASP A 115 -17.30 -9.02 -7.29
N THR A 116 -17.62 -9.00 -5.99
CA THR A 116 -17.63 -7.73 -5.22
C THR A 116 -16.36 -7.47 -4.42
N ILE A 117 -15.22 -8.06 -4.76
CA ILE A 117 -13.96 -7.88 -4.01
C ILE A 117 -12.69 -7.85 -4.92
N PRO A 118 -12.64 -6.94 -5.90
CA PRO A 118 -11.54 -6.86 -6.87
C PRO A 118 -10.15 -6.68 -6.24
N TRP A 119 -10.04 -6.12 -5.04
CA TRP A 119 -8.74 -5.87 -4.41
C TRP A 119 -8.14 -7.10 -3.72
N ASN A 120 -8.93 -8.15 -3.49
CA ASN A 120 -8.39 -9.38 -2.90
C ASN A 120 -7.48 -10.18 -3.84
N THR A 121 -7.54 -9.91 -5.14
CA THR A 121 -6.80 -10.64 -6.19
C THR A 121 -5.81 -9.77 -6.94
N ASN A 122 -5.90 -8.43 -6.84
CA ASN A 122 -5.12 -7.53 -7.68
C ASN A 122 -3.85 -6.95 -7.01
N GLY A 123 -3.42 -7.53 -5.89
CA GLY A 123 -2.18 -7.13 -5.20
C GLY A 123 -2.31 -5.99 -4.20
N PHE A 124 -3.53 -5.51 -3.88
CA PHE A 124 -3.74 -4.53 -2.81
C PHE A 124 -3.16 -4.97 -1.46
N GLY A 125 -3.24 -6.25 -1.12
CA GLY A 125 -2.72 -6.81 0.14
C GLY A 125 -1.20 -7.05 0.18
N ASN A 126 -0.49 -6.87 -0.94
CA ASN A 126 0.93 -7.23 -1.05
C ASN A 126 1.81 -6.35 -0.14
N LYS A 127 2.82 -6.98 0.48
CA LYS A 127 3.90 -6.29 1.21
C LYS A 127 4.97 -5.78 0.23
N ASP A 128 5.95 -5.05 0.75
CA ASP A 128 7.12 -4.59 0.00
C ASP A 128 7.78 -5.78 -0.75
N PRO A 129 7.81 -5.78 -2.11
CA PRO A 129 8.35 -6.87 -2.89
C PRO A 129 9.89 -6.90 -2.91
N GLY A 130 10.55 -5.89 -2.33
CA GLY A 130 12.01 -5.78 -2.25
C GLY A 130 12.70 -5.39 -3.56
N ARG A 131 14.00 -5.09 -3.50
CA ARG A 131 14.77 -4.52 -4.63
C ARG A 131 14.76 -5.38 -5.89
N ASN A 132 14.75 -6.71 -5.76
CA ASN A 132 14.75 -7.62 -6.91
C ASN A 132 13.48 -7.50 -7.78
N ARG A 133 12.40 -6.95 -7.24
CA ARG A 133 11.12 -6.76 -7.94
C ARG A 133 10.96 -5.36 -8.51
N ASP A 134 11.84 -4.41 -8.22
CA ASP A 134 11.78 -3.04 -8.75
C ASP A 134 11.82 -3.02 -10.29
N ARG A 135 12.51 -3.99 -10.92
CA ARG A 135 12.63 -4.14 -12.39
C ARG A 135 11.50 -4.96 -13.04
N SER A 136 10.62 -5.57 -12.24
CA SER A 136 9.53 -6.38 -12.78
C SER A 136 8.47 -5.47 -13.39
N VAL A 137 7.95 -5.84 -14.57
CA VAL A 137 6.82 -5.13 -15.17
C VAL A 137 5.59 -5.36 -14.31
N VAL A 138 4.98 -4.27 -13.84
CA VAL A 138 3.74 -4.32 -13.07
C VAL A 138 2.59 -4.70 -14.00
N LYS A 139 1.72 -5.61 -13.55
CA LYS A 139 0.53 -6.01 -14.30
C LYS A 139 -0.47 -4.87 -14.37
N ALA A 140 -1.13 -4.66 -15.51
CA ALA A 140 -2.04 -3.54 -15.75
C ALA A 140 -3.26 -3.56 -14.81
N GLN A 141 -3.70 -4.75 -14.41
CA GLN A 141 -4.80 -4.91 -13.46
C GLN A 141 -4.35 -4.80 -11.99
N HIS A 142 -3.04 -4.66 -11.73
CA HIS A 142 -2.51 -4.56 -10.37
C HIS A 142 -2.99 -3.28 -9.69
N PHE A 143 -3.26 -3.34 -8.38
CA PHE A 143 -3.73 -2.21 -7.58
C PHE A 143 -2.87 -0.96 -7.80
N ASP A 144 -1.55 -1.10 -7.72
CA ASP A 144 -0.62 0.02 -7.87
C ASP A 144 -0.59 0.62 -9.28
N ALA A 145 -0.98 -0.13 -10.33
CA ALA A 145 -1.10 0.40 -11.69
C ALA A 145 -2.42 1.18 -11.89
N LEU A 146 -3.49 0.74 -11.23
CA LEU A 146 -4.81 1.38 -11.28
C LEU A 146 -4.90 2.61 -10.35
N TYR A 147 -4.21 2.56 -9.21
CA TYR A 147 -4.21 3.57 -8.15
C TYR A 147 -2.77 3.89 -7.79
N THR A 148 -2.14 4.73 -8.61
CA THR A 148 -0.73 5.05 -8.46
C THR A 148 -0.48 5.90 -7.21
N ILE A 149 0.75 5.96 -6.74
CA ILE A 149 1.15 6.94 -5.72
C ILE A 149 0.86 8.37 -6.17
N ASP A 150 0.50 9.22 -5.22
CA ASP A 150 0.31 10.64 -5.43
C ASP A 150 1.60 11.41 -5.14
N LEU A 151 2.30 11.79 -6.20
CA LEU A 151 3.52 12.61 -6.10
C LEU A 151 3.23 14.08 -5.79
N GLY A 152 1.97 14.52 -5.92
CA GLY A 152 1.47 15.82 -5.51
C GLY A 152 1.12 15.89 -4.03
N TYR A 153 1.32 14.80 -3.27
CA TYR A 153 1.02 14.76 -1.84
C TYR A 153 1.79 15.87 -1.10
N GLN A 154 1.04 16.75 -0.44
CA GLN A 154 1.57 17.92 0.24
C GLN A 154 2.10 17.56 1.62
N LEU A 155 3.27 18.11 1.95
CA LEU A 155 3.99 17.89 3.18
C LEU A 155 4.39 19.24 3.77
N SER A 156 3.99 19.48 5.02
CA SER A 156 4.48 20.61 5.81
C SER A 156 5.81 20.23 6.43
N VAL A 157 6.90 20.56 5.75
CA VAL A 157 8.25 20.16 6.15
C VAL A 157 8.78 21.15 7.19
N PRO A 158 9.35 20.69 8.32
CA PRO A 158 9.95 21.60 9.29
C PRO A 158 11.07 22.44 8.68
N PHE A 159 10.99 23.77 8.87
CA PHE A 159 12.03 24.71 8.44
C PHE A 159 13.31 24.52 9.27
N THR A 160 14.26 23.79 8.69
CA THR A 160 15.58 23.52 9.28
C THR A 160 16.56 23.09 8.18
N VAL A 161 17.84 23.05 8.52
CA VAL A 161 18.86 22.41 7.69
C VAL A 161 18.82 20.90 7.95
N TRP A 162 18.59 20.14 6.89
CA TRP A 162 18.53 18.68 6.96
C TRP A 162 19.84 18.07 6.46
N SER A 163 20.24 16.93 7.04
CA SER A 163 21.01 15.97 6.25
C SER A 163 20.07 15.28 5.26
N VAL A 164 20.56 14.89 4.08
CA VAL A 164 19.73 14.13 3.14
C VAL A 164 19.25 12.82 3.77
N ALA A 165 20.08 12.16 4.58
CA ALA A 165 19.68 10.95 5.32
C ALA A 165 18.49 11.21 6.27
N ASP A 166 18.53 12.28 7.06
CA ASP A 166 17.47 12.60 8.02
C ASP A 166 16.17 13.01 7.30
N LEU A 167 16.30 13.74 6.17
CA LEU A 167 15.16 14.10 5.33
C LEU A 167 14.50 12.83 4.75
N LEU A 168 15.28 11.88 4.22
CA LEU A 168 14.75 10.63 3.68
C LEU A 168 14.09 9.76 4.75
N ASP A 169 14.64 9.71 5.96
CA ASP A 169 14.04 9.00 7.09
C ASP A 169 12.73 9.67 7.55
N TRP A 170 12.67 11.01 7.53
CA TRP A 170 11.44 11.76 7.77
C TRP A 170 10.40 11.49 6.69
N LEU A 171 10.75 11.63 5.41
CA LEU A 171 9.88 11.33 4.27
C LEU A 171 9.33 9.92 4.33
N LYS A 172 10.15 8.93 4.69
CA LYS A 172 9.71 7.54 4.85
C LYS A 172 8.62 7.38 5.92
N ARG A 173 8.60 8.24 6.95
CA ARG A 173 7.59 8.25 8.02
C ARG A 173 6.38 9.13 7.73
N GLU A 174 6.49 10.11 6.84
CA GLU A 174 5.39 11.01 6.50
C GLU A 174 4.66 10.63 5.21
N LEU A 175 5.36 10.07 4.23
CA LEU A 175 4.77 9.69 2.96
C LEU A 175 3.76 8.54 3.13
N PRO A 176 2.56 8.66 2.54
CA PRO A 176 1.53 7.62 2.59
C PRO A 176 1.82 6.40 1.68
N TYR A 177 3.06 6.28 1.20
CA TYR A 177 3.56 5.17 0.41
C TYR A 177 5.02 4.92 0.75
N LEU A 178 5.53 3.76 0.33
CA LEU A 178 6.89 3.36 0.61
C LEU A 178 7.89 4.30 -0.09
N LEU A 179 8.89 4.76 0.65
CA LEU A 179 10.13 5.31 0.12
C LEU A 179 11.26 4.37 0.51
N ARG A 180 11.96 3.84 -0.50
CA ARG A 180 13.18 3.06 -0.30
C ARG A 180 14.37 3.86 -0.80
N TYR A 181 15.48 3.81 -0.07
CA TYR A 181 16.72 4.44 -0.53
C TYR A 181 17.93 3.56 -0.22
N GLU A 182 19.03 3.80 -0.94
CA GLU A 182 20.25 3.04 -0.77
C GLU A 182 20.94 3.33 0.57
N ASN A 183 21.00 2.33 1.44
CA ASN A 183 21.63 2.44 2.76
C ASN A 183 22.66 1.34 3.06
N LYS A 184 22.89 0.42 2.12
CA LYS A 184 23.83 -0.71 2.30
C LYS A 184 25.27 -0.36 1.93
N ASN A 185 25.47 0.52 0.93
CA ASN A 185 26.80 0.97 0.53
C ASN A 185 27.29 2.07 1.50
N LYS A 186 28.42 1.84 2.19
CA LYS A 186 28.98 2.78 3.18
C LYS A 186 29.36 4.13 2.58
N SER A 187 29.86 4.17 1.34
CA SER A 187 30.23 5.42 0.68
C SER A 187 28.98 6.24 0.36
N HIS A 188 27.95 5.59 -0.19
CA HIS A 188 26.68 6.26 -0.52
C HIS A 188 25.98 6.76 0.75
N LEU A 189 25.94 5.94 1.81
CA LEU A 189 25.39 6.35 3.10
C LEU A 189 26.16 7.52 3.72
N THR A 190 27.49 7.54 3.59
CA THR A 190 28.32 8.66 4.06
C THR A 190 27.93 9.94 3.33
N GLU A 191 27.74 9.89 2.00
CA GLU A 191 27.28 11.03 1.22
C GLU A 191 25.92 11.54 1.72
N LEU A 192 24.91 10.67 1.84
CA LEU A 192 23.58 11.03 2.33
C LEU A 192 23.64 11.72 3.72
N LYS A 193 24.53 11.28 4.61
CA LYS A 193 24.69 11.85 5.96
C LYS A 193 25.40 13.19 6.01
N HIS A 194 26.26 13.50 5.04
CA HIS A 194 27.06 14.73 5.04
C HIS A 194 26.53 15.79 4.10
N THR A 195 25.79 15.40 3.06
CA THR A 195 25.09 16.35 2.19
C THR A 195 24.01 17.07 3.00
N ARG A 196 23.99 18.40 2.88
CA ARG A 196 23.05 19.29 3.56
C ARG A 196 22.09 19.89 2.55
N ILE A 197 20.84 20.01 2.95
CA ILE A 197 19.79 20.64 2.17
C ILE A 197 19.04 21.61 3.08
N GLU A 198 18.83 22.81 2.58
CA GLU A 198 17.98 23.82 3.20
C GLU A 198 16.69 23.87 2.40
N LEU A 199 15.56 23.66 3.07
CA LEU A 199 14.25 23.67 2.46
C LEU A 199 13.53 24.97 2.80
N PRO A 200 12.77 25.55 1.86
CA PRO A 200 11.99 26.75 2.11
C PRO A 200 10.89 26.50 3.15
N ASP A 201 10.51 27.54 3.89
CA ASP A 201 9.41 27.51 4.87
C ASP A 201 8.03 27.59 4.18
N ILE A 202 7.74 26.62 3.32
CA ILE A 202 6.48 26.47 2.57
C ILE A 202 6.08 24.99 2.50
N GLU A 203 4.82 24.73 2.20
CA GLU A 203 4.38 23.38 1.86
C GLU A 203 4.99 22.96 0.52
N LEU A 204 5.54 21.74 0.50
CA LEU A 204 6.14 21.15 -0.68
C LEU A 204 5.45 19.84 -1.01
N THR A 205 5.35 19.54 -2.29
CA THR A 205 4.91 18.24 -2.78
C THR A 205 6.02 17.20 -2.61
N ALA A 206 5.62 15.92 -2.57
CA ALA A 206 6.59 14.83 -2.58
C ALA A 206 7.54 14.88 -3.79
N ALA A 207 7.06 15.28 -4.96
CA ALA A 207 7.90 15.47 -6.15
C ALA A 207 8.97 16.55 -5.95
N GLU A 208 8.58 17.72 -5.42
CA GLU A 208 9.52 18.83 -5.18
C GLU A 208 10.60 18.43 -4.16
N LEU A 209 10.24 17.68 -3.12
CA LEU A 209 11.19 17.17 -2.14
C LEU A 209 12.17 16.16 -2.73
N LEU A 210 11.72 15.33 -3.68
CA LEU A 210 12.60 14.40 -4.41
C LEU A 210 13.56 15.14 -5.34
N ILE A 211 13.08 16.17 -6.06
CA ILE A 211 13.92 17.04 -6.91
C ILE A 211 15.00 17.71 -6.06
N ALA A 212 14.61 18.36 -4.97
CA ALA A 212 15.54 19.06 -4.10
C ALA A 212 16.57 18.09 -3.48
N THR A 213 16.16 16.85 -3.19
CA THR A 213 17.07 15.79 -2.74
C THR A 213 18.09 15.42 -3.83
N ILE A 214 17.67 15.23 -5.09
CA ILE A 214 18.58 14.91 -6.19
C ILE A 214 19.52 16.07 -6.50
N ASP A 215 19.06 17.31 -6.42
CA ASP A 215 19.88 18.52 -6.61
C ASP A 215 21.02 18.62 -5.59
N ALA A 216 20.78 18.20 -4.36
CA ALA A 216 21.79 18.23 -3.30
C ALA A 216 22.86 17.14 -3.46
N LEU A 217 22.53 15.98 -4.05
CA LEU A 217 23.41 14.80 -4.12
C LEU A 217 24.30 14.79 -5.37
N SER A 218 25.50 14.19 -5.30
CA SER A 218 26.42 14.12 -6.44
C SER A 218 25.79 13.46 -7.69
N PRO A 219 26.36 13.67 -8.89
CA PRO A 219 25.87 12.99 -10.10
C PRO A 219 25.81 11.45 -9.94
N GLY A 220 24.84 10.85 -10.63
CA GLY A 220 24.60 9.40 -10.61
C GLY A 220 23.58 8.91 -9.59
N TRP A 221 23.00 9.80 -8.78
CA TRP A 221 21.80 9.48 -8.01
C TRP A 221 20.54 9.59 -8.88
N GLN A 222 19.63 8.62 -8.72
CA GLN A 222 18.35 8.56 -9.40
C GLN A 222 17.23 8.26 -8.40
N ALA A 223 16.23 9.14 -8.36
CA ALA A 223 14.94 8.87 -7.72
C ALA A 223 13.97 8.38 -8.78
N THR A 224 13.28 7.28 -8.54
CA THR A 224 12.28 6.72 -9.48
C THR A 224 10.96 6.52 -8.77
N ALA A 225 9.91 7.13 -9.33
CA ALA A 225 8.54 6.86 -8.93
C ALA A 225 8.03 5.63 -9.68
N LEU A 226 7.90 4.52 -8.97
CA LEU A 226 7.19 3.34 -9.43
C LEU A 226 5.69 3.48 -9.09
N PRO A 227 4.81 2.68 -9.67
CA PRO A 227 3.36 2.85 -9.50
C PRO A 227 2.92 2.83 -8.03
N GLY A 228 3.57 2.02 -7.18
CA GLY A 228 3.20 1.84 -5.77
C GLY A 228 4.12 2.50 -4.73
N TYR A 229 5.30 2.98 -5.13
CA TYR A 229 6.34 3.45 -4.20
C TYR A 229 7.46 4.22 -4.92
N VAL A 230 8.32 4.88 -4.15
CA VAL A 230 9.50 5.59 -4.66
C VAL A 230 10.77 4.85 -4.23
N ILE A 231 11.76 4.81 -5.14
CA ILE A 231 13.12 4.35 -4.86
C ILE A 231 14.14 5.46 -5.12
N LEU A 232 15.20 5.51 -4.32
CA LEU A 232 16.35 6.40 -4.50
C LEU A 232 17.65 5.59 -4.44
N TYR A 233 18.32 5.40 -5.57
CA TYR A 233 19.55 4.62 -5.66
C TYR A 233 20.63 5.39 -6.44
N LYS A 234 21.90 5.06 -6.21
CA LYS A 234 22.99 5.59 -7.03
C LYS A 234 23.22 4.69 -8.24
N GLU A 235 22.46 4.94 -9.30
CA GLU A 235 22.46 4.18 -10.55
C GLU A 235 21.82 5.00 -11.69
N GLU A 236 22.01 4.56 -12.93
CA GLU A 236 21.28 5.06 -14.10
C GLU A 236 20.52 3.86 -14.68
N THR A 237 19.21 3.79 -14.45
CA THR A 237 18.40 2.65 -14.85
C THR A 237 17.02 3.08 -15.34
N SER A 238 16.65 2.63 -16.53
CA SER A 238 15.26 2.69 -16.98
C SER A 238 14.46 1.55 -16.36
N TYR A 239 13.38 1.91 -15.67
CA TYR A 239 12.41 0.98 -15.11
C TYR A 239 11.16 0.97 -15.99
N ASP A 240 10.77 -0.18 -16.53
CA ASP A 240 9.67 -0.27 -17.51
C ASP A 240 8.35 0.30 -16.97
N SER A 241 8.04 0.04 -15.70
CA SER A 241 6.81 0.54 -15.06
C SER A 241 6.97 1.88 -14.37
N ALA A 242 8.09 2.58 -14.51
CA ALA A 242 8.26 3.91 -13.90
C ALA A 242 7.21 4.89 -14.43
N LEU A 243 6.67 5.69 -13.51
CA LEU A 243 5.85 6.85 -13.81
C LEU A 243 6.73 8.01 -14.27
N LEU A 244 7.75 8.30 -13.46
CA LEU A 244 8.71 9.39 -13.56
C LEU A 244 10.03 8.95 -12.92
N TRP A 245 11.14 9.56 -13.35
CA TRP A 245 12.37 9.56 -12.56
C TRP A 245 13.07 10.91 -12.63
N TRP A 246 13.84 11.20 -11.59
CA TRP A 246 14.68 12.38 -11.48
C TRP A 246 16.13 11.92 -11.35
N SER A 247 17.00 12.50 -12.17
CA SER A 247 18.43 12.21 -12.12
C SER A 247 19.21 13.45 -12.50
N ARG A 248 20.47 13.49 -12.06
CA ARG A 248 21.41 14.54 -12.43
C ARG A 248 22.65 13.94 -13.07
N LYS A 249 22.97 14.40 -14.29
CA LYS A 249 24.14 13.91 -15.07
C LYS A 249 25.41 14.71 -14.81
N ASP A 250 25.31 16.00 -14.50
CA ASP A 250 26.43 16.92 -14.28
C ASP A 250 26.16 17.88 -13.10
N HIS A 251 26.81 19.04 -13.02
CA HIS A 251 26.58 20.02 -11.95
C HIS A 251 25.28 20.85 -12.10
N GLY A 252 24.39 20.48 -13.02
CA GLY A 252 23.12 21.16 -13.25
C GLY A 252 22.03 20.85 -12.22
N THR A 253 20.79 21.18 -12.56
CA THR A 253 19.60 20.80 -11.80
C THR A 253 19.11 19.41 -12.20
N ALA A 254 18.39 18.75 -11.31
CA ALA A 254 17.78 17.46 -11.52
C ALA A 254 16.84 17.55 -12.74
N LEU A 255 17.00 16.61 -13.67
CA LEU A 255 16.12 16.46 -14.82
C LEU A 255 15.02 15.48 -14.47
N GLU A 256 13.77 15.95 -14.54
CA GLU A 256 12.60 15.08 -14.55
C GLU A 256 12.46 14.43 -15.92
N THR A 257 12.25 13.12 -15.94
CA THR A 257 11.99 12.34 -17.15
C THR A 257 10.75 11.48 -16.95
N ARG A 258 9.86 11.50 -17.94
CA ARG A 258 8.69 10.63 -17.96
C ARG A 258 9.12 9.17 -18.17
N GLY A 259 8.69 8.29 -17.27
CA GLY A 259 8.95 6.87 -17.40
C GLY A 259 8.08 6.22 -18.49
N PRO A 260 8.42 5.00 -18.95
CA PRO A 260 7.70 4.32 -20.02
C PRO A 260 6.26 3.93 -19.67
N GLN A 261 5.94 3.79 -18.37
CA GLN A 261 4.61 3.38 -17.88
C GLN A 261 4.10 2.11 -18.56
N ARG A 262 5.01 1.14 -18.80
CA ARG A 262 4.66 -0.15 -19.39
C ARG A 262 4.08 -1.05 -18.31
N PHE A 263 2.90 -1.58 -18.62
CA PHE A 263 2.21 -2.54 -17.79
C PHE A 263 1.91 -3.81 -18.60
N ASP A 264 2.06 -4.97 -17.96
CA ASP A 264 1.78 -6.26 -18.58
C ASP A 264 0.27 -6.57 -18.57
N ALA A 265 -0.26 -7.12 -19.65
CA ALA A 265 -1.69 -7.44 -19.77
C ALA A 265 -2.12 -8.68 -18.97
N GLY A 266 -1.16 -9.43 -18.41
CA GLY A 266 -1.42 -10.64 -17.63
C GLY A 266 -2.22 -10.42 -16.33
N GLU A 267 -2.88 -11.47 -15.86
CA GLU A 267 -3.63 -11.47 -14.60
C GLU A 267 -2.70 -11.47 -13.39
N VAL A 268 -3.08 -10.78 -12.30
CA VAL A 268 -2.29 -10.77 -11.06
C VAL A 268 -2.36 -12.15 -10.41
N GLU A 269 -1.20 -12.76 -10.17
CA GLU A 269 -1.14 -14.04 -9.46
C GLU A 269 -1.51 -13.79 -8.00
N MET A 270 -2.45 -14.60 -7.50
CA MET A 270 -2.76 -14.65 -6.09
C MET A 270 -1.50 -15.04 -5.32
N ALA A 271 -0.93 -14.11 -4.55
CA ALA A 271 -0.05 -14.52 -3.47
C ALA A 271 -0.89 -15.40 -2.54
N ASP A 272 -0.44 -16.64 -2.32
CA ASP A 272 -1.05 -17.49 -1.31
C ASP A 272 -0.88 -16.76 0.03
N GLN A 273 -1.95 -16.16 0.55
CA GLN A 273 -1.97 -15.49 1.86
C GLN A 273 -1.98 -16.55 2.97
N GLY A 274 -1.16 -17.58 2.80
CA GLY A 274 -0.88 -18.67 3.71
C GLY A 274 0.60 -18.64 4.04
N ASP A 275 1.00 -17.64 4.83
CA ASP A 275 2.05 -17.72 5.85
C ASP A 275 2.08 -16.37 6.56
N LEU A 276 1.08 -16.21 7.42
CA LEU A 276 1.17 -15.34 8.59
C LEU A 276 1.82 -16.16 9.70
N LEU A 277 3.14 -16.23 9.67
CA LEU A 277 3.93 -16.42 10.88
C LEU A 277 4.80 -15.17 11.02
N GLU A 278 4.46 -14.43 12.09
CA GLU A 278 5.19 -13.31 12.71
C GLU A 278 5.15 -11.93 12.03
#